data_AF-A0A2N1XIQ0-F1
#
_entry.id   AF-A0A2N1XIQ0-F1
#
_cell.length_a   1.000
_cell.length_b   1.000
_cell.length_c   1.000
_cell.angle_alpha   90.00
_cell.angle_beta   90.00
_cell.angle_gamma   90.00
#
_symmetry.space_group_name_H-M   'P 1'
#
loop_
_entity.id
_entity.type
_entity.pdbx_description
1 polymer ?
#
loop_
_entity_poly.entity_id
_entity_poly.type
_entity_poly.pdbx_seq_one_letter_code
_entity_poly.pdbx_strand_id
1 'polypeptide(L)'
;MAYAVTVLICVWLLKHPLTDAPPVWRALVALLPMAPIAWMIRVQVAMIMARDELQRRIDLEAIAIASIGVGLGSLSLALLIVARVWDISGRVALLWVLPALSLCYGVARYWVARRYR
;
A
#
# COMPACT_ATOMS: atom_id res chain seq x y z
N MET A 1 -4.94 13.67 -9.53
CA MET A 1 -5.28 13.58 -10.97
C MET A 1 -4.40 12.58 -11.71
N ALA A 2 -3.06 12.68 -11.67
CA ALA A 2 -2.16 11.75 -12.37
C ALA A 2 -2.42 10.26 -12.05
N TYR A 3 -2.54 9.88 -10.77
CA TYR A 3 -2.83 8.50 -10.35
C TYR A 3 -4.13 7.93 -10.95
N ALA A 4 -5.24 8.68 -10.87
CA ALA A 4 -6.53 8.25 -11.40
C ALA A 4 -6.48 8.09 -12.94
N VAL A 5 -5.78 8.99 -13.64
CA VAL A 5 -5.58 8.91 -15.10
C VAL A 5 -4.76 7.67 -15.46
N THR A 6 -3.65 7.40 -14.75
CA THR A 6 -2.84 6.20 -14.99
C THR A 6 -3.65 4.92 -14.75
N VAL A 7 -4.43 4.85 -13.67
CA VAL A 7 -5.29 3.70 -13.37
C VAL A 7 -6.37 3.51 -14.45
N LEU A 8 -7.04 4.58 -14.88
CA LEU A 8 -8.06 4.51 -15.94
C LEU A 8 -7.48 4.02 -17.26
N ILE A 9 -6.30 4.53 -17.65
CA ILE A 9 -5.58 4.09 -18.85
C ILE A 9 -5.22 2.61 -18.76
N CYS A 10 -4.70 2.15 -17.61
CA CYS A 10 -4.33 0.74 -17.42
C CYS A 10 -5.55 -0.19 -17.48
N VAL A 11 -6.65 0.17 -16.82
CA VAL A 11 -7.89 -0.62 -16.82
C VAL A 11 -8.48 -0.70 -18.23
N TRP A 12 -8.42 0.39 -18.99
CA TRP A 12 -8.91 0.43 -20.37
C TRP A 12 -8.05 -0.44 -21.31
N LEU A 13 -6.71 -0.33 -21.22
CA LEU A 13 -5.76 -1.17 -21.98
C LEU A 13 -5.90 -2.66 -21.66
N LEU A 14 -6.11 -3.02 -20.39
CA LEU A 14 -6.27 -4.43 -19.97
C LEU A 14 -7.61 -5.05 -20.40
N LYS A 15 -8.66 -4.25 -20.59
CA LYS A 15 -10.00 -4.75 -20.94
C LYS A 15 -10.27 -4.85 -22.45
N HIS A 16 -9.53 -4.10 -23.27
CA HIS A 16 -9.77 -4.06 -24.72
C HIS A 16 -8.58 -4.60 -25.53
N PRO A 17 -7.45 -3.88 -25.69
CA PRO A 17 -6.39 -4.28 -26.62
C PRO A 17 -5.45 -5.39 -26.14
N LEU A 18 -5.35 -5.70 -24.83
CA LEU A 18 -4.40 -6.68 -24.30
C LEU A 18 -5.01 -8.02 -23.87
N THR A 19 -6.26 -8.30 -24.22
CA THR A 19 -6.94 -9.56 -23.83
C THR A 19 -6.22 -10.79 -24.38
N ASP A 20 -5.74 -10.70 -25.64
CA ASP A 20 -5.01 -11.74 -26.37
C ASP A 20 -3.48 -11.58 -26.33
N ALA A 21 -2.97 -10.59 -25.60
CA ALA A 21 -1.53 -10.33 -25.52
C ALA A 21 -0.80 -11.38 -24.64
N PRO A 22 0.49 -11.65 -24.91
CA PRO A 22 1.30 -12.54 -24.08
C PRO A 22 1.28 -12.13 -22.59
N PRO A 23 1.34 -13.10 -21.65
CA PRO A 23 1.17 -12.85 -20.22
C PRO A 23 2.16 -11.83 -19.64
N VAL A 24 3.36 -11.72 -20.22
CA VAL A 24 4.38 -10.73 -19.86
C VAL A 24 3.87 -9.29 -20.10
N TRP A 25 3.24 -9.01 -21.23
CA TRP A 25 2.73 -7.67 -21.55
C TRP A 25 1.57 -7.29 -20.63
N ARG A 26 0.70 -8.25 -20.31
CA ARG A 26 -0.40 -8.03 -19.35
C ARG A 26 0.13 -7.73 -17.94
N ALA A 27 1.20 -8.41 -17.51
CA ALA A 27 1.84 -8.14 -16.22
C ALA A 27 2.46 -6.74 -16.18
N LEU A 28 3.18 -6.33 -17.23
CA LEU A 28 3.77 -4.98 -17.33
C LEU A 28 2.70 -3.88 -17.26
N VAL A 29 1.60 -4.03 -17.99
CA VAL A 29 0.48 -3.06 -17.96
C VAL A 29 -0.23 -3.07 -16.61
N ALA A 30 -0.41 -4.23 -15.98
CA ALA A 30 -1.01 -4.34 -14.66
C ALA A 30 -0.14 -3.71 -13.54
N LEU A 31 1.18 -3.65 -13.72
CA LEU A 31 2.11 -3.04 -12.78
C LEU A 31 2.42 -1.57 -13.09
N LEU A 32 2.08 -1.07 -14.28
CA LEU A 32 2.21 0.35 -14.64
C LEU A 32 1.63 1.34 -13.60
N PRO A 33 0.48 1.09 -12.94
CA PRO A 33 -0.01 2.00 -11.89
C PRO A 33 0.84 1.97 -10.61
N MET A 34 1.79 1.03 -10.46
CA MET A 34 2.75 1.05 -9.36
C MET A 34 3.80 2.14 -9.53
N ALA A 35 4.12 2.57 -10.77
CA ALA A 35 5.08 3.64 -11.02
C ALA A 35 4.68 4.98 -10.34
N PRO A 36 3.45 5.52 -10.52
CA PRO A 36 3.04 6.72 -9.82
C PRO A 36 2.94 6.53 -8.29
N ILE A 37 2.60 5.32 -7.81
CA ILE A 37 2.61 5.02 -6.37
C ILE A 37 4.05 5.10 -5.82
N ALA A 38 5.02 4.49 -6.50
CA ALA A 38 6.42 4.52 -6.10
C ALA A 38 6.97 5.95 -6.09
N TRP A 39 6.59 6.76 -7.09
CA TRP A 39 6.93 8.19 -7.11
C TRP A 39 6.32 8.93 -5.91
N MET A 40 5.03 8.71 -5.62
CA MET A 40 4.35 9.30 -4.46
C MET A 40 5.05 8.93 -3.15
N ILE A 41 5.41 7.65 -2.98
CA ILE A 41 6.17 7.17 -1.81
C ILE A 41 7.52 7.90 -1.72
N ARG A 42 8.25 8.05 -2.83
CA ARG A 42 9.53 8.76 -2.85
C ARG A 42 9.38 10.21 -2.39
N VAL A 43 8.34 10.91 -2.85
CA VAL A 43 8.03 12.28 -2.40
C VAL A 43 7.69 12.30 -0.91
N GLN A 44 6.88 11.36 -0.43
CA GLN A 44 6.52 11.26 0.99
C GLN A 44 7.76 11.02 1.87
N VAL A 45 8.66 10.12 1.47
CA VAL A 45 9.91 9.86 2.18
C VAL A 45 10.78 11.12 2.21
N ALA A 46 10.94 11.80 1.08
CA ALA A 46 11.70 13.05 1.02
C ALA A 46 11.09 14.11 1.95
N MET A 47 9.76 14.24 1.97
CA MET A 47 9.04 15.16 2.87
C MET A 47 9.24 14.81 4.34
N ILE A 48 9.24 13.53 4.72
CA ILE A 48 9.50 13.10 6.11
C ILE A 48 10.94 13.40 6.51
N MET A 49 11.90 13.15 5.61
CA MET A 49 13.32 13.41 5.89
C MET A 49 13.63 14.91 6.01
N ALA A 50 12.83 15.77 5.36
CA ALA A 50 12.95 17.22 5.44
C ALA A 50 12.28 17.85 6.67
N ARG A 51 11.52 17.08 7.47
CA ARG A 51 10.87 17.58 8.70
C ARG A 51 11.85 17.70 9.85
N ASP A 52 11.50 18.56 10.81
CA ASP A 52 12.20 18.68 12.09
C ASP A 52 12.31 17.32 12.79
N GLU A 53 13.33 17.18 13.64
CA GLU A 53 13.68 15.89 14.25
C GLU A 53 12.52 15.26 15.03
N LEU A 54 11.76 16.05 15.80
CA LEU A 54 10.61 15.55 16.55
C LEU A 54 9.54 14.98 15.61
N GLN A 55 9.18 15.73 14.57
CA GLN A 55 8.15 15.32 13.63
C GLN A 55 8.60 14.11 12.80
N ARG A 56 9.88 14.06 12.40
CA ARG A 56 10.49 12.92 11.72
C ARG A 56 10.47 11.67 12.60
N ARG A 57 10.77 11.78 13.90
CA ARG A 57 10.68 10.67 14.87
C ARG A 57 9.25 10.14 14.97
N ILE A 58 8.26 11.02 15.11
CA ILE A 58 6.84 10.65 15.13
C ILE A 58 6.45 9.89 13.86
N ASP A 59 6.85 10.37 12.69
CA ASP A 59 6.53 9.73 11.42
C ASP A 59 7.20 8.37 11.26
N LEU A 60 8.48 8.23 11.63
CA LEU A 60 9.20 6.96 11.56
C LEU A 60 8.65 5.92 12.54
N GLU A 61 8.32 6.33 13.77
CA GLU A 61 7.69 5.46 14.78
C GLU A 61 6.31 4.99 14.32
N ALA A 62 5.51 5.90 13.75
CA ALA A 62 4.21 5.55 13.18
C ALA A 62 4.31 4.59 11.99
N ILE A 63 5.29 4.78 11.10
CA ILE A 63 5.56 3.87 9.98
C ILE A 63 5.99 2.50 10.49
N ALA A 64 6.85 2.44 11.52
CA ALA A 64 7.29 1.18 12.11
C ALA A 64 6.11 0.40 12.71
N ILE A 65 5.27 1.06 13.52
CA ILE A 65 4.07 0.46 14.12
C ILE A 65 3.11 -0.04 13.02
N ALA A 66 2.85 0.78 12.00
CA ALA A 66 1.96 0.40 10.91
C ALA A 66 2.49 -0.78 10.10
N SER A 67 3.78 -0.77 9.77
CA SER A 67 4.41 -1.81 8.96
C SER A 67 4.45 -3.15 9.70
N ILE A 68 4.84 -3.15 10.98
CA ILE A 68 4.86 -4.35 11.82
C ILE A 68 3.43 -4.86 12.03
N GLY A 69 2.49 -3.98 12.39
CA GLY A 69 1.10 -4.34 12.65
C GLY A 69 0.41 -4.96 11.43
N VAL A 70 0.53 -4.32 10.25
CA VAL A 70 -0.05 -4.84 9.02
C VAL A 70 0.68 -6.09 8.54
N GLY A 71 2.00 -6.18 8.70
CA GLY A 71 2.77 -7.38 8.37
C GLY A 71 2.34 -8.60 9.20
N LEU A 72 2.25 -8.44 10.52
CA LEU A 72 1.78 -9.49 11.43
C LEU A 72 0.31 -9.84 11.18
N GLY A 73 -0.54 -8.85 10.92
CA GLY A 73 -1.95 -9.06 10.58
C GLY A 73 -2.10 -9.83 9.27
N SER A 74 -1.33 -9.48 8.24
CA SER A 74 -1.35 -10.16 6.94
C SER A 74 -0.85 -11.60 7.05
N LEU A 75 0.22 -11.84 7.81
CA LEU A 75 0.73 -13.18 8.05
C LEU A 75 -0.29 -14.03 8.82
N SER A 76 -0.87 -13.49 9.89
CA SER A 76 -1.91 -14.17 10.67
C SER A 76 -3.11 -14.52 9.78
N LEU A 77 -3.56 -13.60 8.94
CA LEU A 77 -4.68 -13.81 8.02
C LEU A 77 -4.34 -14.87 6.96
N ALA A 78 -3.12 -14.87 6.43
CA ALA A 78 -2.66 -15.91 5.52
C ALA A 78 -2.65 -17.30 6.19
N LEU A 79 -2.19 -17.41 7.43
CA LEU A 79 -2.23 -18.66 8.20
C LEU A 79 -3.67 -19.15 8.45
N LEU A 80 -4.60 -18.24 8.75
CA LEU A 80 -6.02 -18.58 8.92
C LEU A 80 -6.68 -19.09 7.63
N ILE A 81 -6.31 -18.51 6.48
CA ILE A 81 -6.75 -19.00 5.16
C ILE A 81 -6.20 -20.40 4.90
N VAL A 82 -4.90 -20.63 5.17
CA VAL A 82 -4.27 -21.96 5.02
C VAL A 82 -4.94 -23.00 5.93
N ALA A 83 -5.29 -22.62 7.15
CA ALA A 83 -6.00 -23.48 8.11
C ALA A 83 -7.49 -23.67 7.80
N ARG A 84 -8.02 -23.06 6.71
CA ARG A 84 -9.44 -23.07 6.32
C ARG A 84 -10.38 -22.57 7.42
N VAL A 85 -9.89 -21.68 8.29
CA VAL A 85 -10.73 -21.02 9.31
C VAL A 85 -11.59 -19.93 8.66
N TRP A 86 -11.09 -19.32 7.58
CA TRP A 86 -11.77 -18.22 6.91
C TRP A 86 -11.63 -18.30 5.38
N ASP A 87 -12.75 -18.33 4.66
CA ASP A 87 -12.82 -18.35 3.18
C ASP A 87 -12.79 -16.93 2.57
N ILE A 88 -11.79 -16.13 2.92
CA ILE A 88 -11.54 -14.86 2.22
C ILE A 88 -10.65 -15.15 1.01
N SER A 89 -11.05 -14.66 -0.18
CA SER A 89 -10.18 -14.77 -1.35
C SER A 89 -8.87 -13.99 -1.10
N GLY A 90 -7.72 -14.65 -1.31
CA GLY A 90 -6.40 -14.02 -1.13
C GLY A 90 -6.22 -12.76 -1.98
N ARG A 91 -6.93 -12.66 -3.10
CA ARG A 91 -6.98 -11.45 -3.95
C ARG A 91 -7.54 -10.24 -3.20
N VAL A 92 -8.65 -10.42 -2.50
CA VAL A 92 -9.27 -9.33 -1.71
C VAL A 92 -8.32 -8.93 -0.60
N ALA A 93 -7.73 -9.89 0.12
CA ALA A 93 -6.76 -9.60 1.18
C ALA A 93 -5.59 -8.72 0.69
N LEU A 94 -4.99 -9.06 -0.46
CA LEU A 94 -3.87 -8.30 -1.03
C LEU A 94 -4.24 -6.86 -1.42
N LEU A 95 -5.45 -6.64 -1.96
CA LEU A 95 -5.92 -5.29 -2.31
C LEU A 95 -6.09 -4.40 -1.07
N TRP A 96 -6.38 -4.98 0.09
CA TRP A 96 -6.59 -4.25 1.34
C TRP A 96 -5.31 -3.95 2.14
N VAL A 97 -4.15 -4.52 1.76
CA VAL A 97 -2.89 -4.30 2.49
C VAL A 97 -2.48 -2.82 2.51
N LEU A 98 -2.50 -2.15 1.36
CA LEU A 98 -2.10 -0.74 1.27
C LEU A 98 -3.09 0.20 2.00
N PRO A 99 -4.43 0.04 1.85
CA PRO A 99 -5.40 0.73 2.69
C PRO A 99 -5.19 0.51 4.19
N ALA A 100 -4.98 -0.74 4.61
CA ALA A 100 -4.73 -1.07 6.02
C ALA A 100 -3.46 -0.38 6.53
N LEU A 101 -2.38 -0.39 5.75
CA LEU A 101 -1.12 0.25 6.11
C LEU A 101 -1.27 1.77 6.23
N SER A 102 -2.03 2.39 5.32
CA SER A 102 -2.32 3.83 5.36
C SER A 102 -3.15 4.22 6.58
N LEU A 103 -4.18 3.43 6.90
CA LEU A 103 -5.03 3.63 8.09
C LEU A 103 -4.22 3.44 9.39
N CYS A 104 -3.46 2.35 9.50
CA CYS A 104 -2.61 2.08 10.64
C CYS A 104 -1.56 3.18 10.83
N TYR A 105 -0.95 3.69 9.74
CA TYR A 105 -0.02 4.82 9.82
C TYR A 105 -0.71 6.09 10.36
N GLY A 106 -1.89 6.44 9.85
CA GLY A 106 -2.63 7.62 10.31
C GLY A 106 -2.99 7.55 11.80
N VAL A 107 -3.49 6.39 12.24
CA VAL A 107 -3.83 6.14 13.66
C VAL A 107 -2.58 6.15 14.53
N ALA A 108 -1.52 5.45 14.12
CA ALA A 108 -0.26 5.40 14.86
C ALA A 108 0.37 6.79 14.98
N ARG A 109 0.39 7.56 13.89
CA ARG A 109 0.92 8.94 13.88
C ARG A 109 0.16 9.83 14.86
N TYR A 110 -1.17 9.73 14.89
CA TYR A 110 -2.00 10.49 15.82
C TYR A 110 -1.70 10.12 17.28
N TRP A 111 -1.60 8.82 17.57
CA TRP A 111 -1.34 8.31 18.91
C TRP A 111 0.07 8.70 19.41
N VAL A 112 1.09 8.51 18.56
CA VAL A 112 2.48 8.88 18.85
C VAL A 112 2.60 10.40 19.03
N ALA A 113 1.99 11.21 18.16
CA ALA A 113 2.02 12.67 18.29
C ALA A 113 1.40 13.17 19.62
N ARG A 114 0.37 12.48 20.14
CA ARG A 114 -0.21 12.78 21.44
C ARG A 114 0.72 12.45 22.61
N ARG A 115 1.63 11.49 22.45
CA ARG A 115 2.60 11.09 23.48
C ARG A 115 3.75 12.09 23.64
N TYR A 116 4.08 12.83 22.58
CA TYR A 116 5.13 13.86 22.57
C TYR A 116 4.62 15.29 22.82
N ARG A 117 3.31 15.46 23.05
CA ARG A 117 2.73 16.71 23.55
C ARG A 117 2.74 16.72 25.07
#